data_AF-Q68ST8-F1
#
_entry.id   AF-Q68ST8-F1
#
_cell.length_a   1.000
_cell.length_b   1.000
_cell.length_c   1.000
_cell.angle_alpha   90.00
_cell.angle_beta   90.00
_cell.angle_gamma   90.00
#
_symmetry.space_group_name_H-M   'P 1'
#
loop_
_entity.id
_entity.type
_entity.pdbx_description
1 polymer ?
#
loop_
_entity_poly.entity_id
_entity_poly.type
_entity_poly.pdbx_seq_one_letter_code
_entity_poly.pdbx_strand_id
1 'polypeptide(L)'
;MTVDTCVAFCKTNGYLYAGVEFGQECCKLGIFNPSDSQCNMPCTGNNKQTCGAGDRINIFYSGGKKPDVPNRVKTWKYSGCFVDSVENRALERPMPIASGVTAQSCTAACKDAGFKFAGLEFGAECFCGNDLDSSKVNENQCQTACAADTKQFCGGPDRLTVFTDTSRPTPPKGPGGPKPHGHH
;
A
#
# COMPACT_ATOMS: atom_id res chain seq x y z
N MET A 1 -3.76 -28.31 14.39
CA MET A 1 -4.14 -27.32 13.35
C MET A 1 -4.48 -28.04 12.04
N THR A 2 -5.47 -27.57 11.26
CA THR A 2 -5.77 -28.04 9.89
C THR A 2 -5.57 -26.90 8.88
N VAL A 3 -5.50 -27.21 7.58
CA VAL A 3 -5.44 -26.19 6.52
C VAL A 3 -6.68 -25.30 6.55
N ASP A 4 -7.87 -25.90 6.66
CA ASP A 4 -9.15 -25.17 6.63
C ASP A 4 -9.29 -24.19 7.80
N THR A 5 -8.89 -24.62 9.00
CA THR A 5 -8.92 -23.77 10.20
C THR A 5 -7.91 -22.63 10.09
N CYS A 6 -6.73 -22.89 9.52
CA CYS A 6 -5.74 -21.86 9.27
C CYS A 6 -6.21 -20.83 8.23
N VAL A 7 -6.75 -21.29 7.10
CA VAL A 7 -7.29 -20.43 6.04
C VAL A 7 -8.39 -19.52 6.57
N ALA A 8 -9.36 -20.06 7.32
CA ALA A 8 -10.44 -19.28 7.92
C ALA A 8 -9.93 -18.25 8.94
N PHE A 9 -8.95 -18.63 9.74
CA PHE A 9 -8.32 -17.74 10.72
C PHE A 9 -7.57 -16.59 10.02
N CYS A 10 -6.73 -16.89 9.02
CA CYS A 10 -5.97 -15.85 8.30
C CYS A 10 -6.90 -14.89 7.55
N LYS A 11 -7.98 -15.39 6.96
CA LYS A 11 -9.03 -14.57 6.34
C LYS A 11 -9.66 -13.60 7.34
N THR A 12 -10.05 -14.09 8.52
CA THR A 12 -10.69 -13.29 9.57
C THR A 12 -9.77 -12.18 10.08
N ASN A 13 -8.46 -12.44 10.10
CA ASN A 13 -7.43 -11.47 10.47
C ASN A 13 -6.94 -10.61 9.29
N GLY A 14 -7.57 -10.71 8.12
CA GLY A 14 -7.32 -9.82 6.98
C GLY A 14 -6.09 -10.19 6.13
N TYR A 15 -5.43 -11.32 6.40
CA TYR A 15 -4.35 -11.79 5.53
C TYR A 15 -4.92 -12.25 4.18
N LEU A 16 -4.27 -11.86 3.08
CA LEU A 16 -4.62 -12.27 1.71
C LEU A 16 -4.29 -13.75 1.43
N TYR A 17 -3.29 -14.27 2.14
CA TYR A 17 -2.85 -15.65 2.08
C TYR A 17 -2.79 -16.24 3.48
N ALA A 18 -2.97 -17.55 3.57
CA ALA A 18 -2.65 -18.34 4.75
C ALA A 18 -1.43 -19.18 4.42
N GLY A 19 -0.46 -19.24 5.32
CA GLY A 19 0.62 -20.21 5.23
C GLY A 19 0.66 -21.12 6.45
N VAL A 20 0.91 -22.39 6.20
CA VAL A 20 1.08 -23.42 7.24
C VAL A 20 2.51 -23.92 7.23
N GLU A 21 3.08 -24.07 8.42
CA GLU A 21 4.48 -24.47 8.63
C GLU A 21 4.58 -25.46 9.78
N PHE A 22 5.54 -26.39 9.67
CA PHE A 22 5.92 -27.33 10.73
C PHE A 22 4.76 -28.09 11.39
N GLY A 23 3.72 -28.44 10.61
CA GLY A 23 2.57 -29.22 11.07
C GLY A 23 1.57 -28.49 11.98
N GLN A 24 1.90 -27.29 12.47
CA GLN A 24 1.09 -26.61 13.49
C GLN A 24 1.09 -25.07 13.46
N GLU A 25 1.99 -24.43 12.70
CA GLU A 25 2.05 -22.97 12.61
C GLU A 25 1.14 -22.45 11.50
N CYS A 26 0.54 -21.27 11.70
CA CYS A 26 -0.47 -20.68 10.82
C CYS A 26 -0.19 -19.19 10.51
N CYS A 27 -0.71 -18.72 9.36
CA CYS A 27 -0.51 -17.39 8.79
C CYS A 27 0.96 -17.01 8.59
N LYS A 28 1.83 -18.01 8.41
CA LYS A 28 3.23 -17.77 8.04
C LYS A 28 3.28 -17.27 6.60
N LEU A 29 3.94 -16.14 6.37
CA LEU A 29 4.17 -15.60 5.04
C LEU A 29 5.68 -15.58 4.79
N GLY A 30 6.14 -16.37 3.82
CA GLY A 30 7.53 -16.41 3.39
C GLY A 30 7.60 -16.49 1.87
N ILE A 31 8.50 -15.73 1.25
CA ILE A 31 8.76 -15.76 -0.19
C ILE A 31 9.87 -16.79 -0.44
N PHE A 32 9.51 -18.06 -0.30
CA PHE A 32 10.34 -19.14 -0.81
C PHE A 32 9.43 -19.99 -1.69
N ASN A 33 9.85 -20.25 -2.91
CA ASN A 33 9.12 -21.08 -3.87
C ASN A 33 9.83 -22.44 -4.03
N PRO A 34 9.87 -23.29 -2.98
CA PRO A 34 10.38 -24.65 -3.09
C PRO A 34 9.41 -25.51 -3.90
N SER A 35 9.89 -26.63 -4.42
CA SER A 35 9.01 -27.68 -4.97
C SER A 35 8.03 -28.17 -3.88
N ASP A 36 6.77 -28.40 -4.26
CA ASP A 36 5.71 -28.96 -3.38
C ASP A 36 6.13 -30.24 -2.63
N SER A 37 7.06 -31.01 -3.21
CA SER A 37 7.62 -32.23 -2.60
C SER A 37 8.35 -31.98 -1.28
N GLN A 38 8.80 -30.74 -1.03
CA GLN A 38 9.47 -30.32 0.20
C GLN A 38 8.49 -29.87 1.30
N CYS A 39 7.18 -29.83 1.01
CA CYS A 39 6.13 -29.38 1.93
C CYS A 39 5.18 -30.54 2.27
N ASN A 40 5.73 -31.64 2.78
CA ASN A 40 5.01 -32.91 2.95
C ASN A 40 4.75 -33.31 4.41
N MET A 41 5.01 -32.42 5.38
CA MET A 41 4.73 -32.70 6.79
C MET A 41 3.21 -32.75 7.04
N PRO A 42 2.67 -33.83 7.63
CA PRO A 42 1.24 -33.92 7.91
C PRO A 42 0.78 -32.87 8.92
N CYS A 43 -0.42 -32.32 8.75
CA CYS A 43 -1.00 -31.41 9.73
C CYS A 43 -1.36 -32.15 11.03
N THR A 44 -1.04 -31.56 12.19
CA THR A 44 -1.36 -32.11 13.52
C THR A 44 -2.85 -32.37 13.75
N GLY A 45 -3.73 -31.60 13.10
CA GLY A 45 -5.19 -31.75 13.21
C GLY A 45 -5.83 -32.62 12.13
N ASN A 46 -5.09 -32.98 11.07
CA ASN A 46 -5.57 -33.83 9.98
C ASN A 46 -4.39 -34.38 9.18
N ASN A 47 -4.05 -35.65 9.36
CA ASN A 47 -2.91 -36.28 8.70
C ASN A 47 -3.07 -36.49 7.18
N LYS A 48 -4.27 -36.22 6.63
CA LYS A 48 -4.53 -36.24 5.19
C LYS A 48 -4.18 -34.92 4.49
N GLN A 49 -3.89 -33.87 5.27
CA GLN A 49 -3.48 -32.56 4.77
C GLN A 49 -1.98 -32.36 5.02
N THR A 50 -1.34 -31.59 4.14
CA THR A 50 0.06 -31.18 4.27
C THR A 50 0.17 -29.77 4.84
N CYS A 51 1.10 -29.60 5.78
CA CYS A 51 1.32 -28.39 6.56
C CYS A 51 2.80 -28.00 6.62
N GLY A 52 3.40 -27.79 5.45
CA GLY A 52 4.78 -27.34 5.29
C GLY A 52 5.82 -28.43 5.55
N ALA A 53 7.00 -27.99 5.99
CA ALA A 53 8.07 -28.79 6.62
C ALA A 53 9.01 -27.82 7.38
N GLY A 54 10.19 -28.27 7.84
CA GLY A 54 11.18 -27.36 8.44
C GLY A 54 11.64 -26.28 7.44
N ASP A 55 11.40 -25.01 7.76
CA ASP A 55 11.63 -23.83 6.90
C ASP A 55 10.95 -23.91 5.52
N ARG A 56 9.80 -24.59 5.42
CA ARG A 56 9.03 -24.75 4.17
C ARG A 56 7.56 -24.54 4.46
N ILE A 57 6.92 -23.67 3.69
CA ILE A 57 5.56 -23.20 3.92
C ILE A 57 4.67 -23.61 2.74
N ASN A 58 3.49 -24.22 3.00
CA ASN A 58 2.44 -24.27 1.99
C ASN A 58 1.64 -22.96 2.04
N ILE A 59 1.46 -22.28 0.89
CA ILE A 59 0.69 -21.04 0.79
C ILE A 59 -0.69 -21.35 0.17
N PHE A 60 -1.74 -20.88 0.84
CA PHE A 60 -3.12 -21.01 0.41
C PHE A 60 -3.75 -19.63 0.25
N TYR A 61 -4.59 -19.44 -0.78
CA TYR A 61 -5.40 -18.24 -0.88
C TYR A 61 -6.49 -18.27 0.20
N SER A 62 -6.45 -17.29 1.11
CA SER A 62 -7.40 -17.22 2.22
C SER A 62 -8.70 -16.48 1.87
N GLY A 63 -8.72 -15.75 0.74
CA GLY A 63 -9.85 -14.90 0.37
C GLY A 63 -9.91 -13.58 1.13
N GLY A 64 -8.78 -13.13 1.71
CA GLY A 64 -8.63 -11.76 2.19
C GLY A 64 -8.75 -10.74 1.05
N LYS A 65 -9.07 -9.48 1.36
CA LYS A 65 -9.07 -8.41 0.35
C LYS A 65 -7.63 -7.99 0.05
N LYS A 66 -7.24 -7.99 -1.22
CA LYS A 66 -5.98 -7.38 -1.64
C LYS A 66 -6.03 -5.89 -1.30
N PRO A 67 -4.93 -5.28 -0.81
CA PRO A 67 -4.90 -3.84 -0.66
C PRO A 67 -5.18 -3.16 -2.01
N ASP A 68 -5.90 -2.06 -1.98
CA ASP A 68 -6.23 -1.29 -3.17
C ASP A 68 -6.07 0.22 -2.94
N VAL A 69 -6.18 1.01 -4.00
CA VAL A 69 -6.28 2.46 -3.86
C VAL A 69 -7.75 2.84 -3.97
N PRO A 70 -8.33 3.56 -2.99
CA PRO A 70 -9.69 4.06 -3.11
C PRO A 70 -9.81 4.93 -4.36
N ASN A 71 -10.72 4.59 -5.30
CA ASN A 71 -10.89 5.38 -6.52
C ASN A 71 -11.38 6.83 -6.23
N ARG A 72 -12.09 7.02 -5.11
CA ARG A 72 -12.53 8.34 -4.61
C ARG A 72 -12.47 8.44 -3.10
N VAL A 73 -12.16 9.65 -2.62
CA VAL A 73 -12.24 10.05 -1.21
C VAL A 73 -12.95 11.40 -1.14
N LYS A 74 -14.26 11.41 -0.85
CA LYS A 74 -15.08 12.64 -0.91
C LYS A 74 -14.92 13.34 -2.29
N THR A 75 -14.42 14.58 -2.32
CA THR A 75 -14.17 15.36 -3.55
C THR A 75 -12.86 15.00 -4.23
N TRP A 76 -12.05 14.11 -3.65
CA TRP A 76 -10.76 13.71 -4.21
C TRP A 76 -10.92 12.50 -5.13
N LYS A 77 -10.35 12.57 -6.33
CA LYS A 77 -10.31 11.49 -7.30
C LYS A 77 -8.89 10.94 -7.40
N TYR A 78 -8.76 9.63 -7.38
CA TYR A 78 -7.49 8.98 -7.67
C TYR A 78 -7.01 9.33 -9.10
N SER A 79 -5.74 9.69 -9.22
CA SER A 79 -5.13 10.21 -10.44
C SER A 79 -4.08 9.26 -11.02
N GLY A 80 -3.49 8.40 -10.20
CA GLY A 80 -2.53 7.36 -10.60
C GLY A 80 -1.29 7.30 -9.72
N CYS A 81 -0.36 6.42 -10.09
CA CYS A 81 1.00 6.36 -9.56
C CYS A 81 1.94 7.30 -10.34
N PHE A 82 2.73 8.11 -9.64
CA PHE A 82 3.65 9.09 -10.24
C PHE A 82 5.06 8.94 -9.67
N VAL A 83 6.07 9.30 -10.44
CA VAL A 83 7.45 9.39 -9.95
C VAL A 83 7.54 10.49 -8.90
N ASP A 84 8.29 10.23 -7.83
CA ASP A 84 8.80 11.26 -6.94
C ASP A 84 10.32 11.13 -6.80
N SER A 85 10.96 12.15 -6.24
CA SER A 85 12.37 12.09 -5.83
C SER A 85 12.69 13.24 -4.88
N VAL A 86 13.66 13.03 -4.00
CA VAL A 86 14.15 14.08 -3.10
C VAL A 86 14.65 15.32 -3.87
N GLU A 87 15.38 15.11 -4.96
CA GLU A 87 15.98 16.19 -5.77
C GLU A 87 14.97 16.97 -6.62
N ASN A 88 13.85 16.32 -6.99
CA ASN A 88 12.80 16.94 -7.78
C ASN A 88 11.44 16.43 -7.33
N ARG A 89 10.98 16.97 -6.19
CA ARG A 89 9.70 16.58 -5.61
C ARG A 89 8.55 16.87 -6.56
N ALA A 90 7.70 15.88 -6.79
CA ALA A 90 6.48 16.01 -7.59
C ALA A 90 5.42 16.85 -6.87
N LEU A 91 5.36 16.74 -5.54
CA LEU A 91 4.54 17.57 -4.65
C LEU A 91 5.42 18.12 -3.54
N GLU A 92 5.50 19.45 -3.42
CA GLU A 92 6.56 20.12 -2.67
C GLU A 92 6.32 20.18 -1.15
N ARG A 93 5.07 20.03 -0.69
CA ARG A 93 4.72 20.28 0.71
C ARG A 93 4.52 18.98 1.50
N PRO A 94 5.49 18.52 2.30
CA PRO A 94 5.27 17.40 3.20
C PRO A 94 4.27 17.80 4.31
N MET A 95 3.42 16.86 4.69
CA MET A 95 2.42 17.03 5.74
C MET A 95 2.65 16.03 6.87
N PRO A 96 2.93 16.49 8.10
CA PRO A 96 3.00 15.61 9.26
C PRO A 96 1.58 15.18 9.67
N ILE A 97 1.32 13.87 9.71
CA ILE A 97 0.03 13.31 10.13
C ILE A 97 0.25 12.33 11.27
N ALA A 98 0.10 12.81 12.51
CA ALA A 98 0.38 12.04 13.72
C ALA A 98 -0.50 10.79 13.88
N SER A 99 -1.74 10.82 13.36
CA SER A 99 -2.66 9.68 13.40
C SER A 99 -2.30 8.56 12.42
N GLY A 100 -1.26 8.75 11.60
CA GLY A 100 -0.89 7.86 10.52
C GLY A 100 -1.51 8.24 9.17
N VAL A 101 -0.78 7.91 8.11
CA VAL A 101 -1.12 8.26 6.74
C VAL A 101 -2.03 7.22 6.10
N THR A 102 -3.13 7.71 5.53
CA THR A 102 -4.14 7.00 4.73
C THR A 102 -4.59 7.93 3.61
N ALA A 103 -5.24 7.42 2.56
CA ALA A 103 -5.82 8.27 1.52
C ALA A 103 -6.76 9.34 2.13
N GLN A 104 -7.51 8.97 3.17
CA GLN A 104 -8.44 9.84 3.89
C GLN A 104 -7.72 10.94 4.69
N SER A 105 -6.71 10.58 5.49
CA SER A 105 -6.00 11.56 6.31
C SER A 105 -5.14 12.50 5.46
N CYS A 106 -4.47 11.99 4.43
CA CYS A 106 -3.64 12.81 3.55
C CYS A 106 -4.47 13.79 2.71
N THR A 107 -5.55 13.33 2.07
CA THR A 107 -6.43 14.23 1.30
C THR A 107 -7.15 15.25 2.18
N ALA A 108 -7.49 14.91 3.43
CA ALA A 108 -8.03 15.87 4.39
C ALA A 108 -6.99 16.95 4.74
N ALA A 109 -5.76 16.56 5.09
CA ALA A 109 -4.68 17.49 5.42
C ALA A 109 -4.36 18.44 4.25
N CYS A 110 -4.27 17.91 3.02
CA CYS A 110 -4.04 18.75 1.83
C CYS A 110 -5.21 19.69 1.55
N LYS A 111 -6.45 19.24 1.79
CA LYS A 111 -7.64 20.08 1.61
C LYS A 111 -7.63 21.26 2.59
N ASP A 112 -7.38 20.98 3.86
CA ASP A 112 -7.35 21.97 4.94
C ASP A 112 -6.21 22.98 4.73
N ALA A 113 -5.07 22.52 4.21
CA ALA A 113 -3.93 23.36 3.86
C ALA A 113 -4.07 24.10 2.51
N GLY A 114 -5.19 23.95 1.80
CA GLY A 114 -5.45 24.73 0.60
C GLY A 114 -4.89 24.17 -0.71
N PHE A 115 -4.44 22.92 -0.74
CA PHE A 115 -3.79 22.31 -1.90
C PHE A 115 -4.76 21.54 -2.80
N LYS A 116 -4.41 21.43 -4.08
CA LYS A 116 -5.19 20.72 -5.10
C LYS A 116 -4.84 19.24 -5.23
N PHE A 117 -3.58 18.89 -5.01
CA PHE A 117 -3.06 17.54 -5.12
C PHE A 117 -2.62 17.04 -3.75
N ALA A 118 -2.84 15.75 -3.53
CA ALA A 118 -2.38 15.00 -2.38
C ALA A 118 -1.68 13.73 -2.89
N GLY A 119 -0.51 13.42 -2.38
CA GLY A 119 0.28 12.26 -2.77
C GLY A 119 0.74 11.50 -1.54
N LEU A 120 0.59 10.18 -1.59
CA LEU A 120 1.02 9.28 -0.53
C LEU A 120 2.24 8.51 -0.99
N GLU A 121 3.27 8.48 -0.15
CA GLU A 121 4.56 7.85 -0.45
C GLU A 121 4.99 6.90 0.66
N PHE A 122 5.68 5.83 0.25
CA PHE A 122 6.39 4.90 1.13
C PHE A 122 5.60 4.39 2.35
N GLY A 123 4.28 4.25 2.23
CA GLY A 123 3.41 3.70 3.27
C GLY A 123 3.08 4.65 4.43
N ALA A 124 3.79 5.76 4.59
CA ALA A 124 3.70 6.59 5.79
C ALA A 124 3.85 8.10 5.54
N GLU A 125 4.09 8.53 4.30
CA GLU A 125 4.36 9.93 3.99
C GLU A 125 3.20 10.55 3.20
N CYS A 126 2.95 11.83 3.44
CA CYS A 126 1.93 12.61 2.76
C CYS A 126 2.54 13.91 2.23
N PHE A 127 2.29 14.20 0.95
CA PHE A 127 2.75 15.39 0.27
C PHE A 127 1.58 16.10 -0.40
N CYS A 128 1.60 17.42 -0.42
CA CYS A 128 0.60 18.26 -1.07
C CYS A 128 1.25 19.20 -2.09
N GLY A 129 0.46 19.62 -3.07
CA GLY A 129 0.91 20.60 -4.07
C GLY A 129 -0.26 21.17 -4.86
N ASN A 130 0.01 22.24 -5.62
CA ASN A 130 -0.95 22.83 -6.55
C ASN A 130 -0.66 22.50 -8.01
N ASP A 131 0.55 22.02 -8.28
CA ASP A 131 1.02 21.55 -9.57
C ASP A 131 1.50 20.10 -9.44
N LEU A 132 1.40 19.36 -10.54
CA LEU A 132 1.89 17.99 -10.65
C LEU A 132 2.64 17.86 -11.97
N ASP A 133 3.92 18.21 -11.94
CA ASP A 133 4.84 18.06 -13.06
C ASP A 133 5.73 16.84 -12.82
N SER A 134 5.13 15.65 -13.03
CA SER A 134 5.81 14.37 -12.89
C SER A 134 5.20 13.35 -13.86
N SER A 135 6.00 12.35 -14.21
CA SER A 135 5.59 11.26 -15.08
C SER A 135 4.71 10.26 -14.33
N LYS A 136 3.56 9.92 -14.92
CA LYS A 136 2.73 8.80 -14.47
C LYS A 136 3.43 7.48 -14.82
N VAL A 137 3.39 6.52 -13.91
CA VAL A 137 4.01 5.19 -14.06
C VAL A 137 3.01 4.07 -13.80
N ASN A 138 3.47 2.82 -13.92
CA ASN A 138 2.65 1.64 -13.67
C ASN A 138 2.26 1.54 -12.19
N GLU A 139 1.01 1.17 -11.93
CA GLU A 139 0.46 1.05 -10.58
C GLU A 139 1.18 0.01 -9.71
N ASN A 140 1.89 -0.95 -10.31
CA ASN A 140 2.71 -1.90 -9.55
C ASN A 140 3.87 -1.25 -8.78
N GLN A 141 4.25 -0.01 -9.11
CA GLN A 141 5.29 0.74 -8.41
C GLN A 141 4.75 1.47 -7.17
N CYS A 142 3.42 1.56 -7.02
CA CYS A 142 2.75 2.20 -5.89
C CYS A 142 2.03 1.17 -4.99
N GLN A 143 2.64 0.00 -4.75
CA GLN A 143 2.02 -1.10 -3.99
C GLN A 143 2.54 -1.24 -2.55
N THR A 144 3.12 -0.20 -1.98
CA THR A 144 3.43 -0.17 -0.55
C THR A 144 2.14 0.05 0.23
N ALA A 145 1.78 -0.88 1.12
CA ALA A 145 0.61 -0.74 1.97
C ALA A 145 0.78 0.44 2.94
N CYS A 146 -0.31 1.13 3.27
CA CYS A 146 -0.28 2.17 4.29
C CYS A 146 0.03 1.55 5.67
N ALA A 147 0.95 2.14 6.41
CA ALA A 147 1.31 1.69 7.76
C ALA A 147 0.12 1.78 8.72
N ALA A 148 -0.76 2.78 8.54
CA ALA A 148 -1.94 3.00 9.37
C ALA A 148 -3.18 2.21 8.92
N ASP A 149 -3.18 1.68 7.69
CA ASP A 149 -4.28 0.88 7.14
C ASP A 149 -3.77 -0.02 6.01
N THR A 150 -3.40 -1.26 6.36
CA THR A 150 -2.79 -2.20 5.43
C THR A 150 -3.72 -2.66 4.30
N LYS A 151 -5.00 -2.25 4.32
CA LYS A 151 -5.99 -2.55 3.28
C LYS A 151 -5.93 -1.56 2.11
N GLN A 152 -5.11 -0.52 2.20
CA GLN A 152 -4.90 0.43 1.11
C GLN A 152 -3.43 0.61 0.77
N PHE A 153 -3.16 0.99 -0.48
CA PHE A 153 -1.82 1.37 -0.92
C PHE A 153 -1.55 2.87 -0.70
N CYS A 154 -0.34 3.18 -0.24
CA CYS A 154 0.20 4.50 0.04
C CYS A 154 1.52 4.72 -0.69
N GLY A 155 1.50 4.56 -2.01
CA GLY A 155 2.66 4.81 -2.86
C GLY A 155 3.67 3.68 -2.87
N GLY A 156 4.93 4.04 -3.09
CA GLY A 156 6.09 3.17 -3.13
C GLY A 156 7.35 3.98 -2.80
N PRO A 157 8.54 3.37 -2.83
CA PRO A 157 9.79 4.12 -2.73
C PRO A 157 9.92 5.05 -3.93
N ASP A 158 10.05 6.36 -3.70
CA ASP A 158 10.12 7.39 -4.75
C ASP A 158 8.90 7.37 -5.70
N ARG A 159 7.72 6.98 -5.17
CA ARG A 159 6.49 6.79 -5.95
C ARG A 159 5.27 7.27 -5.18
N LEU A 160 4.57 8.24 -5.74
CA LEU A 160 3.37 8.82 -5.15
C LEU A 160 2.10 8.17 -5.70
N THR A 161 1.24 7.70 -4.81
CA THR A 161 -0.19 7.51 -5.12
C THR A 161 -0.88 8.86 -5.04
N VAL A 162 -1.29 9.44 -6.17
CA VAL A 162 -1.78 10.82 -6.24
C VAL A 162 -3.30 10.90 -6.36
N PHE A 163 -3.88 11.85 -5.62
CA PHE A 163 -5.28 12.25 -5.66
C PHE A 163 -5.41 13.73 -6.06
N THR A 164 -6.46 14.05 -6.82
CA THR A 164 -6.79 15.42 -7.22
C THR A 164 -8.12 15.83 -6.60
N ASP A 165 -8.18 17.00 -5.95
CA ASP A 165 -9.43 17.59 -5.47
C ASP A 165 -10.24 18.14 -6.64
N THR A 166 -11.33 17.46 -7.00
CA THR A 166 -12.19 17.87 -8.13
C THR A 166 -13.11 19.03 -7.78
N SER A 167 -13.13 19.50 -6.53
CA SER A 167 -13.85 20.71 -6.14
C SER A 167 -13.06 21.99 -6.40
N ARG A 168 -11.75 21.88 -6.68
CA ARG A 168 -10.88 23.01 -7.01
C ARG A 168 -10.64 23.08 -8.52
N PRO A 169 -10.94 24.22 -9.19
CA PRO A 169 -10.51 24.43 -10.56
C PRO A 169 -8.99 24.26 -10.67
N THR A 170 -8.49 23.76 -11.80
CA THR A 170 -7.09 23.98 -12.18
C THR A 170 -6.81 25.48 -12.12
N PRO A 171 -5.89 25.96 -11.27
CA PRO A 171 -5.31 27.28 -11.51
C PRO A 171 -4.80 27.29 -12.95
N PRO A 172 -4.97 28.39 -13.71
CA PRO A 172 -4.22 28.56 -14.95
C PRO A 172 -2.74 28.27 -14.64
N LYS A 173 -2.06 27.48 -15.47
CA LYS A 173 -0.61 27.28 -15.36
C LYS A 173 0.03 28.67 -15.40
N GLY A 174 0.29 29.26 -14.25
CA GLY A 174 1.01 30.52 -14.15
C GLY A 174 2.38 30.32 -14.80
N PRO A 175 3.03 31.39 -15.29
CA PRO A 175 4.42 31.26 -15.74
C PRO A 175 5.18 30.64 -14.57
N GLY A 176 5.72 29.43 -14.79
CA GLY A 176 6.24 28.57 -13.74
C GLY A 176 7.19 29.37 -12.85
N GLY A 177 6.70 29.75 -11.67
CA GLY A 177 7.54 30.32 -10.65
C GLY A 177 8.61 29.27 -10.32
N PRO A 178 9.88 29.66 -10.16
CA PRO A 178 10.91 28.71 -9.78
C PRO A 178 10.45 27.97 -8.51
N LYS A 179 10.52 26.63 -8.54
CA LYS A 179 10.32 25.82 -7.35
C LYS A 179 11.20 26.41 -6.25
N PRO A 180 10.67 26.70 -5.04
CA PRO A 180 11.53 27.14 -3.95
C PRO A 180 12.51 26.01 -3.65
N HIS A 181 13.77 26.18 -4.04
CA HIS A 181 14.85 25.29 -3.66
C HIS A 181 14.95 25.32 -2.14
N GLY A 182 14.56 24.22 -1.50
CA GLY A 182 14.67 24.06 -0.06
C GLY A 182 16.14 24.11 0.36
N HIS A 183 16.51 25.11 1.14
CA HIS A 183 17.80 25.13 1.81
C HIS A 183 17.80 24.08 2.94
N HIS A 184 18.90 23.32 2.98
CA HIS A 184 19.25 22.26 3.92
C HIS A 184 19.06 22.62 5.40
#